data_AF-A0A8H3V4B0-F1
#
_entry.id   AF-A0A8H3V4B0-F1
#
_cell.length_a   1.000
_cell.length_b   1.000
_cell.length_c   1.000
_cell.angle_alpha   90.00
_cell.angle_beta   90.00
_cell.angle_gamma   90.00
#
_symmetry.space_group_name_H-M   'P 1'
#
loop_
_entity.id
_entity.type
_entity.pdbx_description
1 polymer ?
#
loop_
_entity_poly.entity_id
_entity_poly.type
_entity_poly.pdbx_seq_one_letter_code
_entity_poly.pdbx_strand_id
1 'polypeptide(L)'
;MLEFRTQGYQGYSVKYSPFFDSRIAVASAANFGLVGNGRLYILGLTANGIVAEKWFDTQDSLYDIAWSESHENQILTGSGDGSIKLFDISLDQFPIQSWSEHAREVFSVHWNLVSKETFLSSSWDGTIKIWNPNMPTSILTLPTHSCTYSAQFSPHSPSILSAVSSDSHLRVFDLRTPASASNHLIQSIPIHSPPKSRPGIAPAMGIPPSEALTHDWNKYRDTIVATAGVDRIIRTFDIRAPGQGPLAVLPGHEYAVRKLTWSPHLSDVLLSASYDMTCRVWTDGTAIGVQPELANPMAYGGGRELGRMGRHTEFATGVDWCLFGAEADEKDITVRGLEIVQKAERVYLEAYTAVLLVEKEKLELFYGRPVILADRELVESSSDSILADADKKDIAFLVVGDPFGATTHTDLLLRARTLHIPTQTLPNASILTGIGATGLSLYNFGQTLSMVFYTPSWRPTSFYPRLVENARIGLHTLVLLDIKVKEPDYEVLTRTGRVSLVIIGRRGHDLERDFLQEFAVDKARFVEIWNRDYGKQV
;
A
#
# COMPACT_ATOMS: atom_id res chain seq x y z
N MET A 1 -4.24 -17.59 -9.60
CA MET A 1 -3.45 -17.35 -8.37
C MET A 1 -2.01 -17.63 -8.73
N LEU A 2 -1.16 -16.63 -8.60
CA LEU A 2 0.27 -16.75 -8.90
C LEU A 2 0.95 -17.42 -7.70
N GLU A 3 1.94 -18.28 -7.97
CA GLU A 3 2.70 -18.96 -6.92
C GLU A 3 4.18 -19.05 -7.30
N PHE A 4 5.05 -18.97 -6.29
CA PHE A 4 6.48 -19.22 -6.42
C PHE A 4 6.93 -20.10 -5.26
N ARG A 5 7.67 -21.16 -5.57
CA ARG A 5 8.17 -22.10 -4.56
C ARG A 5 9.62 -21.79 -4.21
N THR A 6 9.85 -21.29 -2.99
CA THR A 6 11.18 -21.12 -2.39
C THR A 6 11.77 -22.49 -2.01
N GLN A 7 12.34 -23.21 -2.98
CA GLN A 7 12.81 -24.59 -2.77
C GLN A 7 13.84 -24.69 -1.63
N GLY A 8 13.51 -25.47 -0.59
CA GLY A 8 14.38 -25.67 0.57
C GLY A 8 14.28 -24.58 1.65
N TYR A 9 13.45 -23.55 1.45
CA TYR A 9 13.29 -22.44 2.39
C TYR A 9 11.82 -22.17 2.70
N GLN A 10 11.50 -22.00 3.98
CA GLN A 10 10.21 -21.51 4.46
C GLN A 10 10.19 -19.98 4.39
N GLY A 11 9.19 -19.38 3.75
CA GLY A 11 8.98 -17.93 3.84
C GLY A 11 8.64 -17.51 5.28
N TYR A 12 9.16 -16.38 5.73
CA TYR A 12 8.90 -15.81 7.06
C TYR A 12 8.28 -14.42 7.00
N SER A 13 8.64 -13.64 5.98
CA SER A 13 8.06 -12.34 5.71
C SER A 13 8.06 -12.07 4.21
N VAL A 14 7.02 -11.42 3.73
CA VAL A 14 6.86 -10.98 2.34
C VAL A 14 6.50 -9.51 2.38
N LYS A 15 7.10 -8.70 1.48
CA LYS A 15 6.80 -7.28 1.35
C LYS A 15 6.79 -6.82 -0.10
N TYR A 16 5.72 -6.13 -0.49
CA TYR A 16 5.69 -5.38 -1.75
C TYR A 16 6.70 -4.24 -1.72
N SER A 17 7.36 -3.99 -2.85
CA SER A 17 8.17 -2.79 -2.99
C SER A 17 7.26 -1.56 -2.93
N PRO A 18 7.63 -0.52 -2.18
CA PRO A 18 6.89 0.75 -2.21
C PRO A 18 7.16 1.57 -3.49
N PHE A 19 8.10 1.14 -4.34
CA PHE A 19 8.48 1.85 -5.57
C PHE A 19 8.04 1.12 -6.84
N PHE A 20 7.98 -0.22 -6.81
CA PHE A 20 7.70 -1.04 -7.99
C PHE A 20 6.50 -1.94 -7.75
N ASP A 21 5.46 -1.78 -8.58
CA ASP A 21 4.20 -2.54 -8.53
C ASP A 21 4.37 -4.04 -8.82
N SER A 22 5.40 -4.36 -9.57
CA SER A 22 5.75 -5.68 -10.05
C SER A 22 6.85 -6.34 -9.23
N ARG A 23 7.21 -5.82 -8.05
CA ARG A 23 8.28 -6.39 -7.22
C ARG A 23 7.85 -6.69 -5.80
N ILE A 24 8.19 -7.89 -5.34
CA ILE A 24 8.09 -8.29 -3.93
C ILE A 24 9.42 -8.84 -3.45
N ALA A 25 9.69 -8.69 -2.15
CA ALA A 25 10.80 -9.35 -1.48
C ALA A 25 10.26 -10.39 -0.49
N VAL A 26 11.03 -11.45 -0.26
CA VAL A 26 10.69 -12.51 0.70
C VAL A 26 11.91 -12.84 1.55
N ALA A 27 11.79 -12.66 2.87
CA ALA A 27 12.71 -13.27 3.83
C ALA A 27 12.30 -14.72 4.04
N SER A 28 13.28 -15.61 4.01
CA SER A 28 13.06 -17.04 4.16
C SER A 28 14.19 -17.71 4.94
N ALA A 29 13.90 -18.91 5.43
CA ALA A 29 14.82 -19.68 6.25
C ALA A 29 14.77 -21.17 5.92
N ALA A 30 15.94 -21.81 5.89
CA ALA A 30 16.04 -23.26 5.77
C ALA A 30 15.46 -23.96 7.00
N ASN A 31 15.05 -25.23 6.85
CA ASN A 31 14.58 -26.08 7.94
C ASN A 31 13.55 -25.40 8.86
N PHE A 32 12.56 -24.74 8.27
CA PHE A 32 11.50 -24.03 8.99
C PHE A 32 12.00 -22.95 9.96
N GLY A 33 13.17 -22.35 9.69
CA GLY A 33 13.76 -21.31 10.53
C GLY A 33 14.27 -21.77 11.88
N LEU A 34 14.45 -23.09 12.07
CA LEU A 34 15.02 -23.65 13.29
C LEU A 34 16.55 -23.66 13.27
N VAL A 35 17.13 -23.91 12.08
CA VAL A 35 18.58 -23.97 11.90
C VAL A 35 18.97 -23.83 10.44
N GLY A 36 20.10 -23.17 10.20
CA GLY A 36 20.74 -23.08 8.90
C GLY A 36 20.51 -21.73 8.23
N ASN A 37 20.80 -21.70 6.94
CA ASN A 37 20.91 -20.46 6.19
C ASN A 37 19.54 -19.79 5.99
N GLY A 38 19.57 -18.46 5.97
CA GLY A 38 18.48 -17.65 5.45
C GLY A 38 18.68 -17.36 3.97
N ARG A 39 17.60 -16.93 3.32
CA ARG A 39 17.68 -16.40 1.95
C ARG A 39 16.69 -15.26 1.77
N LEU A 40 17.19 -14.13 1.28
CA LEU A 40 16.38 -13.02 0.80
C LEU A 40 16.11 -13.24 -0.68
N TYR A 41 14.85 -13.42 -1.07
CA TYR A 41 14.44 -13.47 -2.47
C TYR A 41 13.91 -12.11 -2.93
N ILE A 42 14.30 -11.70 -4.13
CA ILE A 42 13.70 -10.60 -4.89
C ILE A 42 12.92 -11.23 -6.03
N LEU A 43 11.61 -11.07 -6.02
CA LEU A 43 10.71 -11.72 -6.96
C LEU A 43 9.98 -10.68 -7.81
N GLY A 44 9.98 -10.92 -9.12
CA GLY A 44 9.24 -10.15 -10.11
C GLY A 44 7.87 -10.77 -10.37
N LEU A 45 6.83 -9.94 -10.38
CA LEU A 45 5.48 -10.30 -10.77
C LEU A 45 5.32 -10.02 -12.27
N THR A 46 5.14 -11.08 -13.05
CA THR A 46 4.97 -10.98 -14.51
C THR A 46 3.63 -11.57 -14.91
N ALA A 47 3.16 -11.24 -16.12
CA ALA A 47 1.94 -11.83 -16.70
C ALA A 47 1.98 -13.37 -16.77
N ASN A 48 3.17 -13.98 -16.82
CA ASN A 48 3.34 -15.43 -16.90
C ASN A 48 3.54 -16.10 -15.53
N GLY A 49 3.54 -15.35 -14.43
CA GLY A 49 3.84 -15.87 -13.10
C GLY A 49 4.85 -15.04 -12.32
N ILE A 50 5.18 -15.54 -11.13
CA ILE A 50 6.21 -14.97 -10.28
C ILE A 50 7.55 -15.60 -10.65
N VAL A 51 8.56 -14.76 -10.86
CA VAL A 51 9.93 -15.19 -11.18
C VAL A 51 10.91 -14.68 -10.13
N ALA A 52 11.95 -15.45 -9.82
CA ALA A 52 13.04 -14.96 -8.98
C ALA A 52 14.00 -14.12 -9.82
N GLU A 53 14.05 -12.82 -9.54
CA GLU A 53 14.98 -11.88 -10.19
C GLU A 53 16.37 -11.98 -9.58
N LYS A 54 16.44 -12.06 -8.24
CA LYS A 54 17.70 -12.13 -7.49
C LYS A 54 17.47 -12.82 -6.14
N TRP A 55 18.53 -13.37 -5.55
CA TRP A 55 18.50 -13.78 -4.15
C TRP A 55 19.86 -13.62 -3.47
N PHE A 56 19.84 -13.50 -2.15
CA PHE A 56 21.01 -13.38 -1.31
C PHE A 56 20.93 -14.41 -0.19
N ASP A 57 21.96 -15.25 -0.07
CA ASP A 57 22.08 -16.22 1.02
C ASP A 57 22.71 -15.57 2.25
N THR A 58 22.15 -15.85 3.42
CA THR A 58 22.67 -15.40 4.71
C THR A 58 23.08 -16.58 5.57
N GLN A 59 24.04 -16.34 6.47
CA GLN A 59 24.59 -17.39 7.33
C GLN A 59 23.54 -17.99 8.29
N ASP A 60 22.54 -17.19 8.66
CA ASP A 60 21.44 -17.60 9.53
C ASP A 60 20.09 -17.17 8.94
N SER A 61 19.02 -17.72 9.49
CA SER A 61 17.62 -17.56 9.12
C SER A 61 17.19 -16.10 9.09
N LEU A 62 16.38 -15.72 8.09
CA LEU A 62 15.79 -14.38 8.00
C LEU A 62 14.33 -14.43 8.46
N TYR A 63 13.98 -13.57 9.43
CA TYR A 63 12.64 -13.57 10.04
C TYR A 63 11.75 -12.41 9.63
N ASP A 64 12.32 -11.27 9.21
CA ASP A 64 11.55 -10.14 8.70
C ASP A 64 12.35 -9.32 7.68
N ILE A 65 11.63 -8.57 6.85
CA ILE A 65 12.19 -7.64 5.88
C ILE A 65 11.44 -6.31 5.90
N ALA A 66 12.13 -5.25 5.54
CA ALA A 66 11.54 -3.95 5.25
C ALA A 66 12.26 -3.29 4.08
N TRP A 67 11.52 -2.82 3.09
CA TRP A 67 12.08 -1.94 2.06
C TRP A 67 12.49 -0.62 2.69
N SER A 68 13.56 -0.02 2.16
CA SER A 68 13.88 1.37 2.46
C SER A 68 12.81 2.27 1.88
N GLU A 69 12.20 3.14 2.69
CA GLU A 69 11.22 4.12 2.18
C GLU A 69 11.88 5.34 1.51
N SER A 70 13.22 5.43 1.57
CA SER A 70 14.01 6.51 0.98
C SER A 70 14.85 6.06 -0.22
N HIS A 71 14.99 4.75 -0.47
CA HIS A 71 15.83 4.23 -1.55
C HIS A 71 15.25 2.96 -2.20
N GLU A 72 14.98 3.02 -3.50
CA GLU A 72 14.22 2.02 -4.25
C GLU A 72 14.84 0.61 -4.32
N ASN A 73 16.17 0.54 -4.19
CA ASN A 73 16.92 -0.71 -4.29
C ASN A 73 17.33 -1.30 -2.94
N GLN A 74 16.99 -0.65 -1.82
CA GLN A 74 17.51 -1.05 -0.51
C GLN A 74 16.51 -1.82 0.33
N ILE A 75 16.97 -2.89 0.98
CA ILE A 75 16.15 -3.75 1.85
C ILE A 75 16.89 -4.07 3.14
N LEU A 76 16.20 -3.92 4.27
CA LEU A 76 16.61 -4.43 5.57
C LEU A 76 16.13 -5.85 5.78
N THR A 77 16.93 -6.62 6.52
CA THR A 77 16.57 -7.96 6.99
C THR A 77 16.87 -8.08 8.48
N GLY A 78 15.99 -8.76 9.21
CA GLY A 78 16.24 -9.23 10.58
C GLY A 78 16.64 -10.70 10.58
N SER A 79 17.74 -11.03 11.24
CA SER A 79 18.37 -12.36 11.21
C SER A 79 18.31 -13.09 12.56
N GLY A 80 18.42 -14.42 12.53
CA GLY A 80 18.46 -15.30 13.70
C GLY A 80 19.68 -15.09 14.60
N ASP A 81 20.81 -14.68 14.03
CA ASP A 81 22.04 -14.38 14.75
C ASP A 81 22.02 -13.04 15.51
N GLY A 82 20.88 -12.36 15.53
CA GLY A 82 20.72 -11.03 16.13
C GLY A 82 21.21 -9.89 15.26
N SER A 83 21.70 -10.16 14.05
CA SER A 83 22.14 -9.11 13.13
C SER A 83 20.99 -8.52 12.32
N ILE A 84 21.17 -7.26 11.93
CA ILE A 84 20.37 -6.58 10.93
C ILE A 84 21.29 -6.29 9.75
N LYS A 85 20.83 -6.58 8.54
CA LYS A 85 21.62 -6.38 7.33
C LYS A 85 20.85 -5.54 6.33
N LEU A 86 21.54 -4.57 5.72
CA LEU A 86 21.05 -3.75 4.61
C LEU A 86 21.63 -4.30 3.30
N PHE A 87 20.77 -4.54 2.33
CA PHE A 87 21.10 -5.00 0.99
C PHE A 87 20.80 -3.90 -0.01
N ASP A 88 21.58 -3.83 -1.10
CA ASP A 88 21.20 -3.09 -2.30
C ASP A 88 21.08 -4.10 -3.44
N ILE A 89 19.87 -4.22 -4.02
CA ILE A 89 19.59 -5.24 -5.03
C ILE A 89 20.33 -5.00 -6.34
N SER A 90 20.80 -3.77 -6.60
CA SER A 90 21.59 -3.43 -7.78
C SER A 90 23.03 -3.92 -7.69
N LEU A 91 23.52 -4.25 -6.49
CA LEU A 91 24.89 -4.67 -6.24
C LEU A 91 24.98 -6.18 -5.99
N ASP A 92 26.11 -6.78 -6.37
CA ASP A 92 26.41 -8.18 -6.08
C ASP A 92 27.19 -8.36 -4.77
N GLN A 93 27.80 -7.28 -4.26
CA GLN A 93 28.41 -7.28 -2.93
C GLN A 93 27.34 -7.05 -1.87
N PHE A 94 27.29 -7.94 -0.88
CA PHE A 94 26.31 -7.89 0.20
C PHE A 94 26.89 -8.39 1.53
N PRO A 95 26.31 -7.97 2.67
CA PRO A 95 25.42 -6.80 2.80
C PRO A 95 26.19 -5.49 2.62
N ILE A 96 25.52 -4.39 2.26
CA ILE A 96 26.15 -3.06 2.17
C ILE A 96 26.38 -2.43 3.55
N GLN A 97 25.62 -2.86 4.55
CA GLN A 97 25.83 -2.51 5.95
C GLN A 97 25.30 -3.63 6.87
N SER A 98 25.95 -3.85 8.01
CA SER A 98 25.56 -4.86 8.99
C SER A 98 25.66 -4.30 10.41
N TRP A 99 24.60 -4.48 11.20
CA TRP A 99 24.54 -4.09 12.61
C TRP A 99 24.37 -5.33 13.47
N SER A 100 25.21 -5.47 14.49
CA SER A 100 25.21 -6.62 15.41
C SER A 100 25.25 -6.14 16.85
N GLU A 101 24.13 -5.58 17.33
CA GLU A 101 23.98 -5.17 18.73
C GLU A 101 22.93 -5.96 19.51
N HIS A 102 21.97 -6.59 18.84
CA HIS A 102 21.01 -7.44 19.52
C HIS A 102 21.69 -8.74 19.96
N ALA A 103 21.35 -9.21 21.16
CA ALA A 103 21.97 -10.40 21.74
C ALA A 103 21.27 -11.71 21.33
N ARG A 104 20.14 -11.60 20.63
CA ARG A 104 19.27 -12.70 20.21
C ARG A 104 18.55 -12.34 18.91
N GLU A 105 17.82 -13.30 18.37
CA GLU A 105 17.04 -13.26 17.13
C GLU A 105 16.29 -11.93 16.95
N VAL A 106 16.43 -11.31 15.77
CA VAL A 106 15.67 -10.13 15.38
C VAL A 106 14.39 -10.57 14.67
N PHE A 107 13.23 -10.40 15.32
CA PHE A 107 11.95 -10.87 14.80
C PHE A 107 11.23 -9.88 13.91
N SER A 108 11.52 -8.59 14.03
CA SER A 108 10.91 -7.58 13.17
C SER A 108 11.83 -6.41 12.92
N VAL A 109 11.80 -5.93 11.67
CA VAL A 109 12.40 -4.68 11.22
C VAL A 109 11.33 -3.84 10.55
N HIS A 110 11.31 -2.54 10.78
CA HIS A 110 10.30 -1.64 10.20
C HIS A 110 10.90 -0.27 9.90
N TRP A 111 10.69 0.22 8.68
CA TRP A 111 11.14 1.55 8.28
C TRP A 111 10.19 2.63 8.79
N ASN A 112 10.70 3.83 9.08
CA ASN A 112 9.84 4.95 9.44
C ASN A 112 9.14 5.49 8.18
N LEU A 113 7.82 5.31 8.07
CA LEU A 113 7.06 5.68 6.88
C LEU A 113 6.90 7.20 6.71
N VAL A 114 7.03 7.95 7.80
CA VAL A 114 6.83 9.40 7.82
C VAL A 114 8.14 10.13 7.57
N SER A 115 9.15 9.90 8.42
CA SER A 115 10.45 10.58 8.26
C SER A 115 11.34 9.94 7.21
N LYS A 116 11.22 8.62 6.99
CA LYS A 116 12.00 7.83 6.01
C LYS A 116 13.52 7.80 6.25
N GLU A 117 14.00 8.46 7.30
CA GLU A 117 15.43 8.55 7.65
C GLU A 117 15.89 7.46 8.61
N THR A 118 14.96 6.85 9.36
CA THR A 118 15.27 5.88 10.41
C THR A 118 14.48 4.59 10.20
N PHE A 119 14.98 3.52 10.80
CA PHE A 119 14.27 2.26 10.94
C PHE A 119 14.41 1.75 12.37
N LEU A 120 13.58 0.76 12.72
CA LEU A 120 13.65 0.09 14.01
C LEU A 120 13.81 -1.42 13.83
N SER A 121 14.23 -2.07 14.91
CA SER A 121 14.28 -3.52 15.06
C SER A 121 13.75 -3.93 16.42
N SER A 122 13.18 -5.13 16.51
CA SER A 122 12.80 -5.77 17.78
C SER A 122 13.35 -7.19 17.87
N SER A 123 13.75 -7.60 19.07
CA SER A 123 14.46 -8.85 19.30
C SER A 123 13.90 -9.66 20.46
N TRP A 124 14.22 -10.95 20.43
CA TRP A 124 14.05 -11.84 21.57
C TRP A 124 14.87 -11.41 22.81
N ASP A 125 15.87 -10.55 22.67
CA ASP A 125 16.62 -10.02 23.80
C ASP A 125 15.81 -9.06 24.70
N GLY A 126 14.58 -8.73 24.30
CA GLY A 126 13.69 -7.86 25.08
C GLY A 126 13.98 -6.38 24.91
N THR A 127 14.56 -6.01 23.76
CA THR A 127 14.82 -4.62 23.38
C THR A 127 14.28 -4.31 21.99
N ILE A 128 13.99 -3.03 21.78
CA ILE A 128 13.78 -2.41 20.48
C ILE A 128 14.93 -1.45 20.25
N LYS A 129 15.51 -1.44 19.06
CA LYS A 129 16.57 -0.50 18.69
C LYS A 129 16.13 0.38 17.53
N ILE A 130 16.57 1.63 17.54
CA ILE A 130 16.32 2.61 16.48
C ILE A 130 17.64 2.93 15.80
N TRP A 131 17.62 3.02 14.48
CA TRP A 131 18.81 3.07 13.65
C TRP A 131 18.69 4.17 12.60
N ASN A 132 19.83 4.72 12.23
CA ASN A 132 20.00 5.46 10.98
C ASN A 132 20.83 4.56 10.05
N PRO A 133 20.40 4.32 8.79
CA PRO A 133 21.14 3.45 7.88
C PRO A 133 22.57 3.93 7.59
N ASN A 134 22.85 5.22 7.80
CA ASN A 134 24.17 5.82 7.60
C ASN A 134 25.07 5.80 8.84
N MET A 135 24.59 5.28 9.97
CA MET A 135 25.36 5.17 11.21
C MET A 135 25.74 3.71 11.50
N PRO A 136 26.93 3.44 12.07
CA PRO A 136 27.37 2.08 12.37
C PRO A 136 26.74 1.49 13.64
N THR A 137 26.12 2.30 14.49
CA THR A 137 25.52 1.90 15.78
C THR A 137 24.08 2.40 15.90
N SER A 138 23.32 1.79 16.81
CA SER A 138 21.95 2.24 17.11
C SER A 138 21.96 3.66 17.70
N ILE A 139 20.91 4.41 17.37
CA ILE A 139 20.65 5.75 17.91
C ILE A 139 20.10 5.62 19.34
N LEU A 140 19.19 4.67 19.54
CA LEU A 140 18.45 4.50 20.77
C LEU A 140 18.10 3.03 21.01
N THR A 141 18.13 2.61 22.27
CA THR A 141 17.63 1.30 22.72
C THR A 141 16.47 1.51 23.69
N LEU A 142 15.33 0.89 23.41
CA LEU A 142 14.11 0.90 24.23
C LEU A 142 13.92 -0.48 24.86
N PRO A 143 14.00 -0.60 26.19
CA PRO A 143 13.80 -1.89 26.85
C PRO A 143 12.30 -2.20 26.98
N THR A 144 11.89 -3.37 26.49
CA THR A 144 10.54 -3.93 26.72
C THR A 144 10.54 -4.95 27.86
N HIS A 145 11.72 -5.49 28.21
CA HIS A 145 11.95 -6.52 29.23
C HIS A 145 11.21 -7.84 28.99
N SER A 146 10.76 -8.06 27.77
CA SER A 146 10.04 -9.26 27.35
C SER A 146 10.30 -9.52 25.87
N CYS A 147 10.31 -10.78 25.46
CA CYS A 147 10.55 -11.19 24.07
C CYS A 147 9.62 -10.40 23.15
N THR A 148 10.19 -9.56 22.27
CA THR A 148 9.40 -8.61 21.46
C THR A 148 9.32 -9.13 20.03
N TYR A 149 8.14 -9.58 19.65
CA TYR A 149 7.93 -10.24 18.35
C TYR A 149 7.68 -9.26 17.22
N SER A 150 7.14 -8.08 17.53
CA SER A 150 6.80 -7.08 16.54
C SER A 150 6.91 -5.70 17.16
N ALA A 151 7.59 -4.81 16.45
CA ALA A 151 7.61 -3.37 16.71
C ALA A 151 7.39 -2.63 15.39
N GLN A 152 6.68 -1.51 15.40
CA GLN A 152 6.41 -0.71 14.20
C GLN A 152 6.34 0.78 14.53
N PHE A 153 6.82 1.61 13.60
CA PHE A 153 6.53 3.04 13.63
C PHE A 153 5.05 3.27 13.36
N SER A 154 4.48 4.29 13.98
CA SER A 154 3.16 4.78 13.58
C SER A 154 3.26 5.35 12.15
N PRO A 155 2.34 4.99 11.23
CA PRO A 155 2.27 5.59 9.91
C PRO A 155 1.83 7.07 9.96
N HIS A 156 1.39 7.56 11.12
CA HIS A 156 0.82 8.90 11.31
C HIS A 156 1.77 9.86 12.01
N SER A 157 2.81 9.35 12.67
CA SER A 157 3.75 10.15 13.44
C SER A 157 5.16 9.57 13.39
N PRO A 158 6.18 10.39 13.05
CA PRO A 158 7.55 9.90 12.92
C PRO A 158 8.19 9.54 14.27
N SER A 159 7.59 9.97 15.39
CA SER A 159 8.15 9.82 16.74
C SER A 159 7.37 8.85 17.63
N ILE A 160 6.26 8.30 17.13
CA ILE A 160 5.48 7.29 17.86
C ILE A 160 5.79 5.93 17.29
N LEU A 161 6.06 4.96 18.16
CA LEU A 161 6.19 3.56 17.78
C LEU A 161 5.45 2.69 18.79
N SER A 162 5.08 1.49 18.36
CA SER A 162 4.46 0.50 19.23
C SER A 162 5.15 -0.85 19.12
N ALA A 163 4.90 -1.70 20.11
CA ALA A 163 5.43 -3.04 20.13
C ALA A 163 4.53 -4.00 20.92
N VAL A 164 4.57 -5.26 20.54
CA VAL A 164 3.95 -6.35 21.29
C VAL A 164 4.96 -7.42 21.67
N SER A 165 4.74 -8.01 22.85
CA SER A 165 5.68 -8.93 23.49
C SER A 165 5.02 -10.15 24.10
N SER A 166 5.84 -11.12 24.49
CA SER A 166 5.42 -12.38 25.12
C SER A 166 4.64 -12.20 26.43
N ASP A 167 4.78 -11.05 27.10
CA ASP A 167 4.08 -10.71 28.34
C ASP A 167 2.66 -10.16 28.13
N SER A 168 2.05 -10.32 26.95
CA SER A 168 0.67 -9.94 26.64
C SER A 168 0.37 -8.42 26.62
N HIS A 169 1.36 -7.58 26.40
CA HIS A 169 1.17 -6.13 26.35
C HIS A 169 1.42 -5.54 24.96
N LEU A 170 0.59 -4.56 24.59
CA LEU A 170 0.87 -3.57 23.55
C LEU A 170 1.46 -2.33 24.23
N ARG A 171 2.71 -2.02 23.92
CA ARG A 171 3.41 -0.83 24.41
C ARG A 171 3.42 0.25 23.34
N VAL A 172 3.25 1.50 23.74
CA VAL A 172 3.38 2.68 22.86
C VAL A 172 4.45 3.59 23.45
N PHE A 173 5.40 3.98 22.61
CA PHE A 173 6.52 4.84 22.95
C PHE A 173 6.44 6.16 22.17
N ASP A 174 6.88 7.24 22.80
CA ASP A 174 7.03 8.54 22.17
C ASP A 174 8.47 9.05 22.33
N LEU A 175 9.20 9.07 21.22
CA LEU A 175 10.61 9.43 21.18
C LEU A 175 10.90 10.89 21.58
N ARG A 176 9.87 11.74 21.67
CA ARG A 176 9.97 13.13 22.12
C ARG A 176 10.02 13.25 23.64
N THR A 177 9.52 12.25 24.36
CA THR A 177 9.61 12.23 25.83
C THR A 177 11.06 11.96 26.25
N PRO A 178 11.53 12.40 27.43
CA PRO A 178 12.91 12.14 27.84
C PRO A 178 13.09 10.67 28.25
N ALA A 179 14.28 10.10 28.01
CA ALA A 179 14.60 8.72 28.40
C ALA A 179 14.42 8.46 29.91
N SER A 180 14.59 9.48 30.76
CA SER A 180 14.35 9.39 32.21
C SER A 180 12.88 9.15 32.58
N ALA A 181 11.93 9.46 31.69
CA ALA A 181 10.51 9.20 31.87
C ALA A 181 10.17 7.80 31.31
N SER A 182 10.49 6.75 32.08
CA SER A 182 10.15 5.36 31.74
C SER A 182 10.70 4.86 30.39
N ASN A 183 11.88 5.33 29.97
CA ASN A 183 12.49 4.99 28.68
C ASN A 183 11.55 5.21 27.49
N HIS A 184 10.96 6.41 27.40
CA HIS A 184 10.02 6.82 26.34
C HIS A 184 8.65 6.11 26.32
N LEU A 185 8.40 5.18 27.25
CA LEU A 185 7.12 4.47 27.32
C LEU A 185 6.01 5.41 27.80
N ILE A 186 5.00 5.63 26.96
CA ILE A 186 3.84 6.48 27.30
C ILE A 186 2.59 5.67 27.62
N GLN A 187 2.47 4.44 27.10
CA GLN A 187 1.30 3.61 27.32
C GLN A 187 1.67 2.12 27.32
N SER A 188 1.05 1.37 28.22
CA SER A 188 1.03 -0.10 28.19
C SER A 188 -0.42 -0.57 28.25
N ILE A 189 -0.83 -1.39 27.29
CA ILE A 189 -2.21 -1.87 27.11
C ILE A 189 -2.19 -3.40 27.24
N PRO A 190 -2.83 -3.98 28.26
CA PRO A 190 -2.95 -5.43 28.40
C PRO A 190 -3.99 -5.97 27.42
N ILE A 191 -3.55 -6.70 26.40
CA ILE A 191 -4.42 -7.06 25.26
C ILE A 191 -5.44 -8.17 25.59
N HIS A 192 -5.19 -8.95 26.66
CA HIS A 192 -6.06 -10.04 27.12
C HIS A 192 -6.97 -9.61 28.28
N SER A 193 -6.88 -8.36 28.74
CA SER A 193 -7.80 -7.85 29.76
C SER A 193 -9.21 -7.72 29.18
N PRO A 194 -10.25 -8.11 29.96
CA PRO A 194 -11.62 -7.98 29.50
C PRO A 194 -11.99 -6.50 29.32
N PRO A 195 -12.94 -6.19 28.41
CA PRO A 195 -13.52 -4.85 28.33
C PRO A 195 -14.11 -4.41 29.67
N LYS A 196 -14.13 -3.09 29.92
CA LYS A 196 -14.82 -2.56 31.10
C LYS A 196 -16.30 -2.95 31.07
N SER A 197 -16.80 -3.45 32.20
CA SER A 197 -18.20 -3.81 32.37
C SER A 197 -19.11 -2.61 32.14
N ARG A 198 -20.15 -2.76 31.32
CA ARG A 198 -21.22 -1.76 31.22
C ARG A 198 -22.13 -1.86 32.45
N PRO A 199 -22.72 -0.74 32.93
CA PRO A 199 -23.69 -0.79 34.02
C PRO A 199 -24.83 -1.78 33.68
N GLY A 200 -25.07 -2.74 34.57
CA GLY A 200 -26.12 -3.77 34.39
C GLY A 200 -25.69 -5.03 33.63
N ILE A 201 -24.44 -5.15 33.18
CA ILE A 201 -23.89 -6.36 32.54
C ILE A 201 -22.80 -6.93 33.45
N ALA A 202 -22.83 -8.25 33.69
CA ALA A 202 -21.79 -8.93 34.47
C ALA A 202 -20.41 -8.71 33.84
N PRO A 203 -19.34 -8.50 34.63
CA PRO A 203 -18.00 -8.30 34.09
C PRO A 203 -17.59 -9.51 33.25
N ALA A 204 -17.09 -9.26 32.04
CA ALA A 204 -16.58 -10.31 31.18
C ALA A 204 -15.40 -11.01 31.88
N MET A 205 -15.38 -12.34 31.87
CA MET A 205 -14.24 -13.09 32.39
C MET A 205 -13.03 -12.83 31.50
N GLY A 206 -11.89 -12.48 32.13
CA GLY A 206 -10.63 -12.31 31.41
C GLY A 206 -10.15 -13.63 30.81
N ILE A 207 -9.40 -13.53 29.72
CA ILE A 207 -8.74 -14.68 29.10
C ILE A 207 -7.34 -14.79 29.72
N PRO A 208 -6.82 -16.01 29.98
CA PRO A 208 -5.45 -16.17 30.44
C PRO A 208 -4.46 -15.42 29.53
N PRO A 209 -3.52 -14.65 30.09
CA PRO A 209 -2.50 -13.97 29.30
C PRO A 209 -1.74 -14.96 28.40
N SER A 210 -1.57 -14.60 27.13
CA SER A 210 -0.79 -15.34 26.15
C SER A 210 0.09 -14.40 25.31
N GLU A 211 1.07 -14.94 24.60
CA GLU A 211 2.01 -14.11 23.83
C GLU A 211 1.31 -13.38 22.68
N ALA A 212 1.55 -12.07 22.55
CA ALA A 212 1.20 -11.36 21.32
C ALA A 212 2.34 -11.42 20.32
N LEU A 213 2.04 -11.98 19.15
CA LEU A 213 3.04 -12.24 18.12
C LEU A 213 3.09 -11.12 17.08
N THR A 214 1.99 -10.37 16.92
CA THR A 214 1.87 -9.38 15.85
C THR A 214 0.90 -8.26 16.23
N HIS A 215 1.15 -7.10 15.66
CA HIS A 215 0.26 -5.94 15.69
C HIS A 215 0.47 -5.13 14.43
N ASP A 216 -0.46 -4.24 14.12
CA ASP A 216 -0.32 -3.26 13.04
C ASP A 216 -1.21 -2.04 13.31
N TRP A 217 -0.72 -0.87 12.90
CA TRP A 217 -1.45 0.39 12.94
C TRP A 217 -2.47 0.45 11.83
N ASN A 218 -3.66 0.96 12.14
CA ASN A 218 -4.60 1.32 11.10
C ASN A 218 -4.01 2.43 10.22
N LYS A 219 -4.10 2.28 8.91
CA LYS A 219 -3.46 3.20 7.95
C LYS A 219 -4.17 4.55 7.81
N TYR A 220 -5.40 4.66 8.35
CA TYR A 220 -6.26 5.85 8.22
C TYR A 220 -6.70 6.45 9.56
N ARG A 221 -6.81 5.61 10.59
CA ARG A 221 -7.23 6.00 11.94
C ARG A 221 -6.03 5.93 12.87
N ASP A 222 -5.47 7.10 13.15
CA ASP A 222 -4.21 7.32 13.88
C ASP A 222 -4.09 6.67 15.26
N THR A 223 -5.22 6.35 15.88
CA THR A 223 -5.33 5.87 17.25
C THR A 223 -5.69 4.40 17.34
N ILE A 224 -5.92 3.74 16.20
CA ILE A 224 -6.39 2.36 16.14
C ILE A 224 -5.24 1.41 15.84
N VAL A 225 -5.07 0.40 16.69
CA VAL A 225 -4.07 -0.67 16.54
C VAL A 225 -4.76 -2.02 16.61
N ALA A 226 -4.43 -2.93 15.70
CA ALA A 226 -4.84 -4.33 15.78
C ALA A 226 -3.72 -5.16 16.39
N THR A 227 -4.06 -6.16 17.22
CA THR A 227 -3.11 -7.13 17.80
C THR A 227 -3.65 -8.56 17.67
N ALA A 228 -2.74 -9.53 17.61
CA ALA A 228 -3.09 -10.94 17.69
C ALA A 228 -1.89 -11.79 18.15
N GLY A 229 -2.16 -13.03 18.55
CA GLY A 229 -1.11 -13.94 18.99
C GLY A 229 -1.58 -15.36 19.26
N VAL A 230 -1.06 -15.94 20.34
CA VAL A 230 -1.20 -17.37 20.68
C VAL A 230 -2.64 -17.76 21.02
N ASP A 231 -3.44 -16.83 21.52
CA ASP A 231 -4.85 -17.08 21.84
C ASP A 231 -5.79 -17.18 20.62
N ARG A 232 -5.25 -16.97 19.41
CA ARG A 232 -5.91 -17.14 18.10
C ARG A 232 -6.91 -16.05 17.74
N ILE A 233 -7.00 -14.99 18.55
CA ILE A 233 -8.01 -13.96 18.42
C ILE A 233 -7.35 -12.67 17.96
N ILE A 234 -7.92 -12.02 16.94
CA ILE A 234 -7.53 -10.67 16.54
C ILE A 234 -8.37 -9.68 17.34
N ARG A 235 -7.73 -8.62 17.83
CA ARG A 235 -8.37 -7.54 18.58
C ARG A 235 -7.97 -6.19 18.03
N THR A 236 -8.86 -5.22 18.07
CA THR A 236 -8.54 -3.82 17.79
C THR A 236 -8.65 -2.98 19.04
N PHE A 237 -7.80 -1.97 19.20
CA PHE A 237 -7.73 -1.10 20.37
C PHE A 237 -7.68 0.35 19.95
N ASP A 238 -8.33 1.22 20.72
CA ASP A 238 -8.08 2.67 20.70
C ASP A 238 -7.03 3.00 21.75
N ILE A 239 -5.86 3.46 21.33
CA ILE A 239 -4.76 3.78 22.25
C ILE A 239 -5.07 4.95 23.18
N ARG A 240 -6.06 5.79 22.86
CA ARG A 240 -6.52 6.90 23.73
C ARG A 240 -7.34 6.40 24.91
N ALA A 241 -7.86 5.19 24.81
CA ALA A 241 -8.74 4.58 25.80
C ALA A 241 -8.20 3.22 26.26
N PRO A 242 -6.95 3.15 26.76
CA PRO A 242 -6.22 1.90 27.04
C PRO A 242 -6.91 1.01 28.08
N GLY A 243 -7.75 1.59 28.95
CA GLY A 243 -8.52 0.86 29.95
C GLY A 243 -9.91 0.41 29.50
N GLN A 244 -10.35 0.68 28.27
CA GLN A 244 -11.67 0.24 27.78
C GLN A 244 -11.68 -1.20 27.29
N GLY A 245 -10.50 -1.77 27.01
CA GLY A 245 -10.37 -3.08 26.36
C GLY A 245 -10.52 -2.99 24.83
N PRO A 246 -10.69 -4.13 24.15
CA PRO A 246 -10.78 -4.15 22.69
C PRO A 246 -12.06 -3.48 22.17
N LEU A 247 -11.92 -2.72 21.08
CA LEU A 247 -13.04 -2.16 20.30
C LEU A 247 -13.75 -3.24 19.51
N ALA A 248 -12.97 -4.07 18.80
CA ALA A 248 -13.45 -5.23 18.07
C ALA A 248 -12.70 -6.49 18.46
N VAL A 249 -13.40 -7.63 18.42
CA VAL A 249 -12.86 -8.96 18.67
C VAL A 249 -13.25 -9.85 17.49
N LEU A 250 -12.25 -10.42 16.81
CA LEU A 250 -12.43 -11.18 15.58
C LEU A 250 -11.92 -12.62 15.79
N PRO A 251 -12.77 -13.53 16.31
CA PRO A 251 -12.42 -14.93 16.47
C PRO A 251 -12.55 -15.67 15.13
N GLY A 252 -11.74 -16.71 14.92
CA GLY A 252 -11.94 -17.66 13.82
C GLY A 252 -10.74 -18.51 13.44
N HIS A 253 -9.52 -18.05 13.72
CA HIS A 253 -8.33 -18.89 13.54
C HIS A 253 -8.28 -20.05 14.54
N GLU A 254 -7.75 -21.18 14.10
CA GLU A 254 -7.68 -22.41 14.92
C GLU A 254 -6.35 -22.52 15.70
N TYR A 255 -5.31 -21.84 15.22
CA TYR A 255 -3.98 -21.75 15.83
C TYR A 255 -3.49 -20.29 15.88
N ALA A 256 -2.33 -20.08 16.53
CA ALA A 256 -1.78 -18.76 16.78
C ALA A 256 -1.71 -17.90 15.50
N VAL A 257 -2.10 -16.63 15.62
CA VAL A 257 -2.00 -15.67 14.53
C VAL A 257 -0.58 -15.11 14.51
N ARG A 258 0.17 -15.40 13.45
CA ARG A 258 1.59 -15.07 13.36
C ARG A 258 1.85 -13.68 12.81
N LYS A 259 1.05 -13.23 11.84
CA LYS A 259 1.18 -11.91 11.22
C LYS A 259 -0.21 -11.35 10.92
N LEU A 260 -0.39 -10.06 11.13
CA LEU A 260 -1.56 -9.32 10.69
C LEU A 260 -1.13 -8.01 10.06
N THR A 261 -1.95 -7.49 9.14
CA THR A 261 -1.75 -6.16 8.56
C THR A 261 -3.07 -5.52 8.11
N TRP A 262 -3.25 -4.25 8.44
CA TRP A 262 -4.35 -3.42 7.96
C TRP A 262 -4.22 -3.17 6.47
N SER A 263 -5.37 -3.15 5.79
CA SER A 263 -5.44 -2.76 4.39
C SER A 263 -4.92 -1.32 4.21
N PRO A 264 -4.05 -1.08 3.22
CA PRO A 264 -3.65 0.25 2.81
C PRO A 264 -4.70 0.91 1.89
N HIS A 265 -5.84 0.23 1.64
CA HIS A 265 -6.90 0.68 0.74
C HIS A 265 -8.24 0.93 1.44
N LEU A 266 -8.49 0.24 2.56
CA LEU A 266 -9.77 0.30 3.27
C LEU A 266 -9.51 0.39 4.78
N SER A 267 -10.15 1.35 5.43
CA SER A 267 -9.89 1.70 6.84
C SER A 267 -10.45 0.70 7.85
N ASP A 268 -11.37 -0.17 7.44
CA ASP A 268 -11.99 -1.18 8.28
C ASP A 268 -11.51 -2.60 7.98
N VAL A 269 -10.68 -2.81 6.95
CA VAL A 269 -10.26 -4.14 6.49
C VAL A 269 -8.84 -4.49 6.95
N LEU A 270 -8.62 -5.74 7.37
CA LEU A 270 -7.30 -6.27 7.70
C LEU A 270 -7.12 -7.72 7.21
N LEU A 271 -5.87 -8.14 7.04
CA LEU A 271 -5.43 -9.46 6.61
C LEU A 271 -4.63 -10.11 7.74
N SER A 272 -4.80 -11.41 7.95
CA SER A 272 -4.03 -12.20 8.90
C SER A 272 -3.50 -13.48 8.29
N ALA A 273 -2.41 -14.00 8.86
CA ALA A 273 -1.84 -15.32 8.61
C ALA A 273 -1.61 -16.06 9.92
N SER A 274 -1.90 -17.35 9.92
CA SER A 274 -1.88 -18.19 11.13
C SER A 274 -1.17 -19.51 10.89
N TYR A 275 -0.73 -20.11 12.00
CA TYR A 275 -0.27 -21.49 12.07
C TYR A 275 -1.36 -22.52 11.75
N ASP A 276 -2.62 -22.09 11.57
CA ASP A 276 -3.68 -22.94 11.02
C ASP A 276 -3.60 -23.11 9.49
N MET A 277 -2.49 -22.62 8.89
CA MET A 277 -2.20 -22.71 7.46
C MET A 277 -3.17 -21.89 6.59
N THR A 278 -3.92 -20.96 7.21
CA THR A 278 -4.83 -20.06 6.49
C THR A 278 -4.38 -18.61 6.55
N CYS A 279 -4.68 -17.88 5.48
CA CYS A 279 -4.73 -16.43 5.47
C CYS A 279 -6.18 -15.97 5.39
N ARG A 280 -6.57 -14.96 6.18
CA ARG A 280 -7.97 -14.53 6.28
C ARG A 280 -8.09 -13.01 6.20
N VAL A 281 -9.10 -12.55 5.48
CA VAL A 281 -9.47 -11.13 5.37
C VAL A 281 -10.63 -10.88 6.31
N TRP A 282 -10.60 -9.74 7.00
CA TRP A 282 -11.57 -9.36 8.02
C TRP A 282 -12.00 -7.92 7.84
N THR A 283 -13.21 -7.59 8.29
CA THR A 283 -13.60 -6.22 8.64
C THR A 283 -13.64 -6.09 10.15
N ASP A 284 -13.22 -4.95 10.67
CA ASP A 284 -13.37 -4.61 12.09
C ASP A 284 -14.78 -4.10 12.43
N GLY A 285 -15.66 -3.95 11.42
CA GLY A 285 -17.06 -3.56 11.59
C GLY A 285 -17.32 -2.06 11.71
N THR A 286 -16.29 -1.22 11.53
CA THR A 286 -16.43 0.25 11.71
C THR A 286 -16.87 1.02 10.47
N ALA A 287 -16.92 0.38 9.29
CA ALA A 287 -17.50 0.98 8.08
C ALA A 287 -19.03 1.16 8.22
N ILE A 288 -19.49 2.36 7.83
CA ILE A 288 -20.87 2.85 7.98
C ILE A 288 -21.88 1.89 7.32
N GLY A 289 -22.85 1.38 8.09
CA GLY A 289 -24.04 0.70 7.57
C GLY A 289 -24.29 -0.73 8.07
N VAL A 290 -23.34 -1.35 8.78
CA VAL A 290 -23.56 -2.67 9.38
C VAL A 290 -24.12 -2.49 10.80
N GLN A 291 -25.42 -2.74 10.97
CA GLN A 291 -25.99 -2.90 12.31
C GLN A 291 -25.30 -4.07 13.00
N PRO A 292 -24.84 -3.95 14.25
CA PRO A 292 -24.33 -5.08 15.01
C PRO A 292 -25.49 -6.07 15.17
N GLU A 293 -25.39 -7.26 14.56
CA GLU A 293 -26.35 -8.33 14.84
C GLU A 293 -26.28 -8.67 16.33
N LEU A 294 -27.43 -8.52 16.99
CA LEU A 294 -27.68 -8.93 18.37
C LEU A 294 -27.63 -10.46 18.46
N ALA A 295 -26.43 -11.07 18.53
CA ALA A 295 -26.37 -12.52 18.79
C ALA A 295 -25.10 -13.08 19.43
N ASN A 296 -23.94 -12.40 19.44
CA ASN A 296 -22.72 -13.01 20.00
C ASN A 296 -22.14 -12.17 21.16
N PRO A 297 -22.17 -12.68 22.41
CA PRO A 297 -21.53 -12.02 23.57
C PRO A 297 -20.03 -11.78 23.41
N MET A 298 -19.36 -12.49 22.49
CA MET A 298 -17.95 -12.26 22.13
C MET A 298 -17.76 -11.24 21.00
N ALA A 299 -18.80 -10.86 20.26
CA ALA A 299 -18.71 -9.88 19.18
C ALA A 299 -18.75 -8.45 19.75
N TYR A 300 -17.62 -7.98 20.26
CA TYR A 300 -17.38 -6.55 20.35
C TYR A 300 -17.07 -6.03 18.94
N GLY A 301 -17.70 -4.91 18.54
CA GLY A 301 -17.30 -4.13 17.37
C GLY A 301 -17.83 -4.53 15.99
N GLY A 302 -18.67 -5.56 15.84
CA GLY A 302 -19.22 -5.93 14.50
C GLY A 302 -18.20 -6.54 13.53
N GLY A 303 -17.00 -6.88 14.02
CA GLY A 303 -15.95 -7.50 13.23
C GLY A 303 -16.31 -8.92 12.77
N ARG A 304 -15.92 -9.28 11.55
CA ARG A 304 -16.20 -10.59 10.94
C ARG A 304 -15.20 -10.96 9.86
N GLU A 305 -15.07 -12.27 9.58
CA GLU A 305 -14.33 -12.79 8.43
C GLU A 305 -15.06 -12.38 7.13
N LEU A 306 -14.32 -11.80 6.18
CA LEU A 306 -14.78 -11.46 4.84
C LEU A 306 -14.39 -12.51 3.80
N GLY A 307 -13.26 -13.20 4.04
CA GLY A 307 -12.76 -14.22 3.12
C GLY A 307 -11.57 -14.98 3.69
N ARG A 308 -11.27 -16.14 3.09
CA ARG A 308 -10.25 -17.05 3.58
C ARG A 308 -9.56 -17.77 2.42
N MET A 309 -8.23 -17.86 2.52
CA MET A 309 -7.36 -18.63 1.65
C MET A 309 -6.73 -19.77 2.47
N GLY A 310 -7.07 -21.01 2.13
CA GLY A 310 -6.55 -22.22 2.79
C GLY A 310 -5.71 -23.11 1.86
N ARG A 311 -4.87 -22.50 1.00
CA ARG A 311 -4.02 -23.23 0.06
C ARG A 311 -2.61 -23.53 0.59
N HIS A 312 -2.16 -22.82 1.63
CA HIS A 312 -0.90 -23.17 2.28
C HIS A 312 -1.05 -24.52 2.96
N THR A 313 -0.05 -25.38 2.79
CA THR A 313 0.00 -26.72 3.40
C THR A 313 0.87 -26.76 4.66
N GLU A 314 1.43 -25.61 5.02
CA GLU A 314 2.30 -25.40 6.17
C GLU A 314 1.93 -24.05 6.82
N PHE A 315 2.53 -23.72 7.95
CA PHE A 315 2.29 -22.47 8.67
C PHE A 315 2.41 -21.23 7.77
N ALA A 316 1.35 -20.42 7.74
CA ALA A 316 1.37 -19.12 7.10
C ALA A 316 1.99 -18.10 8.06
N THR A 317 3.14 -17.55 7.69
CA THR A 317 4.01 -16.75 8.57
C THR A 317 4.12 -15.28 8.17
N GLY A 318 3.91 -14.96 6.89
CA GLY A 318 4.01 -13.63 6.34
C GLY A 318 2.85 -13.32 5.39
N VAL A 319 2.31 -12.12 5.52
CA VAL A 319 1.29 -11.54 4.63
C VAL A 319 1.60 -10.08 4.40
N ASP A 320 1.22 -9.58 3.24
CA ASP A 320 1.31 -8.17 2.89
C ASP A 320 0.21 -7.81 1.89
N TRP A 321 -0.22 -6.55 1.90
CA TRP A 321 -1.14 -6.05 0.90
C TRP A 321 -0.35 -5.50 -0.28
N CYS A 322 -0.83 -5.77 -1.50
CA CYS A 322 -0.34 -5.04 -2.66
C CYS A 322 -0.67 -3.56 -2.47
N LEU A 323 0.34 -2.68 -2.54
CA LEU A 323 0.16 -1.23 -2.42
C LEU A 323 -0.50 -0.63 -3.67
N PHE A 324 -0.43 -1.33 -4.79
CA PHE A 324 -0.90 -0.86 -6.09
C PHE A 324 -2.20 -1.58 -6.48
N GLY A 325 -3.10 -0.90 -7.19
CA GLY A 325 -4.27 -1.54 -7.82
C GLY A 325 -5.57 -1.56 -7.00
N ALA A 326 -5.84 -0.57 -6.14
CA ALA A 326 -7.21 -0.32 -5.66
C ALA A 326 -8.06 0.52 -6.64
N GLU A 327 -7.42 1.11 -7.64
CA GLU A 327 -8.03 1.88 -8.73
C GLU A 327 -7.43 1.38 -10.06
N ALA A 328 -8.22 1.51 -11.13
CA ALA A 328 -8.05 0.91 -12.46
C ALA A 328 -8.30 -0.60 -12.56
N ASP A 329 -9.28 -1.16 -11.84
CA ASP A 329 -9.71 -2.56 -11.94
C ASP A 329 -10.87 -2.81 -12.96
N GLU A 330 -11.26 -4.07 -13.19
CA GLU A 330 -12.36 -4.41 -14.12
C GLU A 330 -13.73 -3.84 -13.73
N LYS A 331 -13.89 -3.38 -12.48
CA LYS A 331 -15.13 -2.85 -11.91
C LYS A 331 -15.20 -1.33 -11.94
N ASP A 332 -14.12 -0.65 -12.33
CA ASP A 332 -14.13 0.81 -12.49
C ASP A 332 -14.92 1.29 -13.71
N ILE A 333 -15.37 0.36 -14.55
CA ILE A 333 -16.39 0.66 -15.55
C ILE A 333 -17.70 1.05 -14.86
N THR A 334 -18.34 2.12 -15.34
CA THR A 334 -19.68 2.46 -14.85
C THR A 334 -20.67 1.32 -15.15
N VAL A 335 -21.71 1.16 -14.32
CA VAL A 335 -22.76 0.15 -14.52
C VAL A 335 -23.36 0.24 -15.93
N ARG A 336 -23.62 1.47 -16.40
CA ARG A 336 -24.12 1.71 -17.76
C ARG A 336 -23.10 1.32 -18.85
N GLY A 337 -21.80 1.56 -18.61
CA GLY A 337 -20.74 1.11 -19.51
C GLY A 337 -20.70 -0.41 -19.62
N LEU A 338 -20.79 -1.12 -18.50
CA LEU A 338 -20.83 -2.59 -18.46
C LEU A 338 -22.02 -3.16 -19.25
N GLU A 339 -23.21 -2.58 -19.08
CA GLU A 339 -24.41 -2.99 -19.83
C GLU A 339 -24.27 -2.80 -21.35
N ILE A 340 -23.58 -1.74 -21.78
CA ILE A 340 -23.29 -1.48 -23.20
C ILE A 340 -22.30 -2.53 -23.73
N VAL A 341 -21.22 -2.78 -22.99
CA VAL A 341 -20.21 -3.79 -23.34
C VAL A 341 -20.84 -5.16 -23.52
N GLN A 342 -21.69 -5.58 -22.58
CA GLN A 342 -22.36 -6.89 -22.62
C GLN A 342 -23.27 -7.06 -23.84
N LYS A 343 -23.85 -5.99 -24.37
CA LYS A 343 -24.74 -6.00 -25.54
C LYS A 343 -23.99 -5.87 -26.87
N ALA A 344 -22.85 -5.18 -26.89
CA ALA A 344 -22.08 -4.91 -28.08
C ALA A 344 -21.62 -6.20 -28.79
N GLU A 345 -21.60 -6.15 -30.12
CA GLU A 345 -21.11 -7.26 -30.95
C GLU A 345 -19.58 -7.33 -30.94
N ARG A 346 -18.92 -6.17 -30.98
CA ARG A 346 -17.46 -6.06 -30.84
C ARG A 346 -17.12 -5.02 -29.79
N VAL A 347 -16.13 -5.34 -28.98
CA VAL A 347 -15.62 -4.49 -27.91
C VAL A 347 -14.15 -4.24 -28.19
N TYR A 348 -13.80 -2.98 -28.45
CA TYR A 348 -12.42 -2.53 -28.57
C TYR A 348 -12.00 -1.86 -27.27
N LEU A 349 -10.74 -2.02 -26.88
CA LEU A 349 -10.14 -1.34 -25.73
C LEU A 349 -8.85 -0.66 -26.16
N GLU A 350 -8.82 0.65 -26.03
CA GLU A 350 -7.64 1.47 -26.23
C GLU A 350 -6.79 1.46 -24.94
N ALA A 351 -5.51 1.10 -25.06
CA ALA A 351 -4.60 0.90 -23.92
C ALA A 351 -3.22 1.56 -24.12
N TYR A 352 -3.11 2.55 -25.00
CA TYR A 352 -1.85 3.25 -25.30
C TYR A 352 -1.82 4.71 -24.79
N THR A 353 -2.97 5.32 -24.53
CA THR A 353 -3.11 6.67 -23.97
C THR A 353 -3.04 6.69 -22.44
N ALA A 354 -3.35 5.56 -21.81
CA ALA A 354 -3.15 5.30 -20.38
C ALA A 354 -2.86 3.81 -20.14
N VAL A 355 -2.13 3.51 -19.06
CA VAL A 355 -1.81 2.14 -18.66
C VAL A 355 -2.98 1.58 -17.86
N LEU A 356 -3.62 0.53 -18.38
CA LEU A 356 -4.59 -0.25 -17.61
C LEU A 356 -3.83 -1.30 -16.77
N LEU A 357 -4.04 -1.30 -15.46
CA LEU A 357 -3.38 -2.23 -14.52
C LEU A 357 -4.09 -3.60 -14.43
N VAL A 358 -4.91 -3.94 -15.43
CA VAL A 358 -5.71 -5.17 -15.46
C VAL A 358 -5.44 -5.94 -16.74
N GLU A 359 -5.22 -7.24 -16.57
CA GLU A 359 -5.09 -8.19 -17.66
C GLU A 359 -6.38 -8.30 -18.48
N LYS A 360 -6.23 -8.37 -19.80
CA LYS A 360 -7.33 -8.48 -20.75
C LYS A 360 -8.28 -9.62 -20.39
N GLU A 361 -7.74 -10.78 -19.99
CA GLU A 361 -8.50 -11.98 -19.66
C GLU A 361 -9.44 -11.76 -18.48
N LYS A 362 -9.02 -10.95 -17.50
CA LYS A 362 -9.85 -10.59 -16.34
C LYS A 362 -10.99 -9.67 -16.74
N LEU A 363 -10.75 -8.71 -17.65
CA LEU A 363 -11.79 -7.88 -18.25
C LEU A 363 -12.80 -8.73 -19.02
N GLU A 364 -12.34 -9.63 -19.89
CA GLU A 364 -13.21 -10.49 -20.69
C GLU A 364 -14.10 -11.38 -19.82
N LEU A 365 -13.54 -11.92 -18.73
CA LEU A 365 -14.29 -12.72 -17.76
C LEU A 365 -15.38 -11.90 -17.06
N PHE A 366 -15.08 -10.67 -16.65
CA PHE A 366 -16.03 -9.80 -15.96
C PHE A 366 -17.09 -9.21 -16.91
N TYR A 367 -16.68 -8.81 -18.10
CA TYR A 367 -17.54 -8.25 -19.14
C TYR A 367 -18.39 -9.32 -19.84
N GLY A 368 -17.99 -10.59 -19.78
CA GLY A 368 -18.65 -11.68 -20.51
C GLY A 368 -18.54 -11.53 -22.04
N ARG A 369 -17.53 -10.80 -22.52
CA ARG A 369 -17.31 -10.49 -23.94
C ARG A 369 -15.81 -10.46 -24.27
N PRO A 370 -15.40 -10.93 -25.46
CA PRO A 370 -14.04 -10.75 -25.95
C PRO A 370 -13.69 -9.27 -26.14
N VAL A 371 -12.48 -8.88 -25.79
CA VAL A 371 -11.95 -7.51 -25.88
C VAL A 371 -10.82 -7.46 -26.92
N ILE A 372 -10.95 -6.58 -27.90
CA ILE A 372 -9.96 -6.38 -28.95
C ILE A 372 -9.08 -5.19 -28.55
N LEU A 373 -7.80 -5.42 -28.27
CA LEU A 373 -6.88 -4.33 -27.94
C LEU A 373 -6.62 -3.47 -29.18
N ALA A 374 -6.84 -2.17 -29.03
CA ALA A 374 -6.64 -1.17 -30.06
C ALA A 374 -5.39 -0.36 -29.74
N ASP A 375 -4.33 -0.58 -30.53
CA ASP A 375 -3.09 0.17 -30.41
C ASP A 375 -3.17 1.51 -31.15
N ARG A 376 -2.12 2.33 -31.01
CA ARG A 376 -2.06 3.65 -31.64
C ARG A 376 -2.28 3.62 -33.14
N GLU A 377 -1.71 2.63 -33.81
CA GLU A 377 -1.82 2.50 -35.26
C GLU A 377 -3.24 2.14 -35.68
N LEU A 378 -3.89 1.24 -34.94
CA LEU A 378 -5.29 0.88 -35.16
C LEU A 378 -6.23 2.08 -34.98
N VAL A 379 -6.04 2.87 -33.92
CA VAL A 379 -6.93 3.99 -33.60
C VAL A 379 -6.69 5.20 -34.50
N GLU A 380 -5.44 5.59 -34.72
CA GLU A 380 -5.11 6.81 -35.47
C GLU A 380 -5.15 6.57 -36.98
N SER A 381 -4.58 5.45 -37.45
CA SER A 381 -4.35 5.23 -38.90
C SER A 381 -5.26 4.17 -39.52
N SER A 382 -5.69 3.16 -38.77
CA SER A 382 -6.45 2.00 -39.31
C SER A 382 -7.85 1.85 -38.71
N SER A 383 -8.50 2.99 -38.38
CA SER A 383 -9.80 3.01 -37.69
C SER A 383 -10.96 2.43 -38.51
N ASP A 384 -10.77 2.25 -39.81
CA ASP A 384 -11.80 1.69 -40.70
C ASP A 384 -12.27 0.32 -40.22
N SER A 385 -11.39 -0.46 -39.60
CA SER A 385 -11.72 -1.75 -38.98
C SER A 385 -12.66 -1.62 -37.77
N ILE A 386 -12.51 -0.56 -36.98
CA ILE A 386 -13.37 -0.23 -35.84
C ILE A 386 -14.74 0.21 -36.35
N LEU A 387 -14.77 1.07 -37.39
CA LEU A 387 -15.98 1.68 -37.92
C LEU A 387 -16.77 0.78 -38.90
N ALA A 388 -16.15 -0.25 -39.46
CA ALA A 388 -16.80 -1.19 -40.38
C ALA A 388 -18.08 -1.77 -39.77
N ASP A 389 -19.22 -1.73 -40.47
CA ASP A 389 -20.54 -2.21 -40.01
C ASP A 389 -21.07 -1.58 -38.70
N ALA A 390 -20.44 -0.53 -38.17
CA ALA A 390 -20.91 0.16 -36.96
C ALA A 390 -22.22 0.94 -37.18
N ASP A 391 -22.67 1.08 -38.43
CA ASP A 391 -24.00 1.59 -38.81
C ASP A 391 -25.11 0.55 -38.58
N LYS A 392 -24.77 -0.73 -38.47
CA LYS A 392 -25.72 -1.85 -38.36
C LYS A 392 -25.64 -2.60 -37.04
N LYS A 393 -24.47 -2.57 -36.39
CA LYS A 393 -24.14 -3.37 -35.22
C LYS A 393 -23.65 -2.48 -34.10
N ASP A 394 -24.00 -2.85 -32.87
CA ASP A 394 -23.53 -2.14 -31.68
C ASP A 394 -22.04 -2.43 -31.44
N ILE A 395 -21.20 -1.40 -31.56
CA ILE A 395 -19.75 -1.49 -31.34
C ILE A 395 -19.40 -0.66 -30.12
N ALA A 396 -18.76 -1.28 -29.12
CA ALA A 396 -18.23 -0.59 -27.96
C ALA A 396 -16.75 -0.28 -28.17
N PHE A 397 -16.36 0.97 -27.94
CA PHE A 397 -14.97 1.41 -27.93
C PHE A 397 -14.65 1.97 -26.53
N LEU A 398 -13.85 1.21 -25.79
CA LEU A 398 -13.48 1.50 -24.41
C LEU A 398 -12.20 2.33 -24.38
N VAL A 399 -12.22 3.38 -23.57
CA VAL A 399 -11.09 4.27 -23.33
C VAL A 399 -10.78 4.25 -21.84
N VAL A 400 -9.49 4.15 -21.50
CA VAL A 400 -9.02 4.29 -20.13
C VAL A 400 -8.99 5.79 -19.79
N GLY A 401 -9.89 6.22 -18.91
CA GLY A 401 -10.14 7.64 -18.65
C GLY A 401 -11.28 8.21 -19.48
N ASP A 402 -11.29 9.53 -19.66
CA ASP A 402 -12.33 10.21 -20.44
C ASP A 402 -11.98 10.22 -21.94
N PRO A 403 -12.88 9.77 -22.84
CA PRO A 403 -12.63 9.72 -24.28
C PRO A 403 -12.18 11.05 -24.87
N PHE A 404 -12.74 12.18 -24.39
CA PHE A 404 -12.51 13.50 -24.96
C PHE A 404 -11.56 14.35 -24.13
N GLY A 405 -10.85 13.75 -23.16
CA GLY A 405 -9.73 14.40 -22.47
C GLY A 405 -8.56 14.70 -23.42
N ALA A 406 -8.42 13.95 -24.51
CA ALA A 406 -7.40 14.14 -25.55
C ALA A 406 -8.01 14.12 -26.97
N THR A 407 -7.23 14.57 -27.96
CA THR A 407 -7.73 14.75 -29.34
C THR A 407 -7.90 13.45 -30.13
N THR A 408 -7.29 12.35 -29.70
CA THR A 408 -7.26 11.07 -30.41
C THR A 408 -8.68 10.55 -30.73
N HIS A 409 -9.55 10.45 -29.72
CA HIS A 409 -10.88 9.88 -29.90
C HIS A 409 -11.85 10.86 -30.56
N THR A 410 -11.58 12.17 -30.47
CA THR A 410 -12.33 13.20 -31.20
C THR A 410 -12.23 12.97 -32.70
N ASP A 411 -11.06 12.61 -33.21
CA ASP A 411 -10.86 12.30 -34.63
C ASP A 411 -11.65 11.04 -35.06
N LEU A 412 -11.70 9.99 -34.23
CA LEU A 412 -12.51 8.79 -34.48
C LEU A 412 -14.00 9.14 -34.58
N LEU A 413 -14.51 10.01 -33.70
CA LEU A 413 -15.89 10.48 -33.72
C LEU A 413 -16.20 11.30 -34.98
N LEU A 414 -15.28 12.17 -35.41
CA LEU A 414 -15.42 12.94 -36.64
C LEU A 414 -15.49 12.04 -37.88
N ARG A 415 -14.66 11.00 -37.94
CA ARG A 415 -14.72 9.98 -39.00
C ARG A 415 -16.05 9.24 -39.00
N ALA A 416 -16.53 8.78 -37.84
CA ALA A 416 -17.84 8.13 -37.71
C ALA A 416 -19.00 9.03 -38.19
N ARG A 417 -18.94 10.33 -37.88
CA ARG A 417 -19.94 11.31 -38.31
C ARG A 417 -19.94 11.52 -39.83
N THR A 418 -18.76 11.58 -40.46
CA THR A 418 -18.63 11.65 -41.92
C THR A 418 -19.26 10.44 -42.59
N LEU A 419 -19.16 9.26 -41.98
CA LEU A 419 -19.78 8.01 -42.44
C LEU A 419 -21.26 7.85 -42.03
N HIS A 420 -21.84 8.85 -41.34
CA HIS A 420 -23.23 8.85 -40.86
C HIS A 420 -23.54 7.70 -39.89
N ILE A 421 -22.53 7.22 -39.18
CA ILE A 421 -22.67 6.20 -38.13
C ILE A 421 -23.25 6.86 -36.87
N PRO A 422 -24.37 6.35 -36.30
CA PRO A 422 -24.88 6.82 -35.02
C PRO A 422 -23.86 6.56 -33.91
N THR A 423 -23.56 7.58 -33.11
CA THR A 423 -22.57 7.48 -32.02
C THR A 423 -23.16 8.01 -30.72
N GLN A 424 -22.80 7.35 -29.62
CA GLN A 424 -23.09 7.79 -28.25
C GLN A 424 -21.80 7.69 -27.43
N THR A 425 -21.57 8.65 -26.54
CA THR A 425 -20.43 8.63 -25.63
C THR A 425 -20.91 8.65 -24.19
N LEU A 426 -20.20 7.90 -23.34
CA LEU A 426 -20.41 7.86 -21.91
C LEU A 426 -19.16 8.43 -21.23
N PRO A 427 -19.27 9.48 -20.41
CA PRO A 427 -18.16 9.96 -19.59
C PRO A 427 -17.70 8.86 -18.63
N ASN A 428 -16.41 8.83 -18.33
CA ASN A 428 -15.83 7.88 -17.40
C ASN A 428 -14.98 8.59 -16.34
N ALA A 429 -14.63 7.88 -15.26
CA ALA A 429 -13.65 8.37 -14.31
C ALA A 429 -12.33 8.67 -15.04
N SER A 430 -11.79 9.87 -14.83
CA SER A 430 -10.59 10.36 -15.50
C SER A 430 -9.69 11.05 -14.49
N ILE A 431 -8.37 11.01 -14.69
CA ILE A 431 -7.43 11.76 -13.86
C ILE A 431 -7.75 13.27 -13.84
N LEU A 432 -8.32 13.80 -14.92
CA LEU A 432 -8.72 15.21 -15.03
C LEU A 432 -9.76 15.62 -13.97
N THR A 433 -10.63 14.70 -13.57
CA THR A 433 -11.62 14.92 -12.50
C THR A 433 -11.17 14.28 -11.18
N GLY A 434 -10.47 13.14 -11.25
CA GLY A 434 -9.98 12.36 -10.13
C GLY A 434 -8.97 13.11 -9.28
N ILE A 435 -8.25 14.09 -9.85
CA ILE A 435 -7.41 15.02 -9.06
C ILE A 435 -8.17 15.74 -7.94
N GLY A 436 -9.50 15.83 -7.99
CA GLY A 436 -10.30 16.34 -6.87
C GLY A 436 -10.13 15.53 -5.57
N ALA A 437 -9.74 14.25 -5.66
CA ALA A 437 -9.42 13.42 -4.51
C ALA A 437 -8.20 13.93 -3.71
N THR A 438 -7.37 14.79 -4.32
CA THR A 438 -6.26 15.49 -3.62
C THR A 438 -6.76 16.60 -2.68
N GLY A 439 -8.07 16.90 -2.69
CA GLY A 439 -8.68 17.99 -1.93
C GLY A 439 -8.50 19.37 -2.55
N LEU A 440 -7.75 19.48 -3.66
CA LEU A 440 -7.61 20.71 -4.42
C LEU A 440 -8.89 21.00 -5.23
N SER A 441 -9.35 22.25 -5.22
CA SER A 441 -10.50 22.68 -6.00
C SER A 441 -10.16 22.64 -7.49
N LEU A 442 -10.98 21.90 -8.23
CA LEU A 442 -10.91 21.84 -9.69
C LEU A 442 -11.05 23.23 -10.34
N TYR A 443 -11.74 24.18 -9.68
CA TYR A 443 -11.88 25.56 -10.16
C TYR A 443 -10.58 26.37 -10.10
N ASN A 444 -9.60 25.91 -9.32
CA ASN A 444 -8.30 26.55 -9.16
C ASN A 444 -7.23 25.92 -10.05
N PHE A 445 -7.57 25.01 -10.96
CA PHE A 445 -6.64 24.46 -11.95
C PHE A 445 -6.55 25.34 -13.21
N GLY A 446 -5.32 25.53 -13.68
CA GLY A 446 -5.01 26.18 -14.95
C GLY A 446 -4.98 25.18 -16.09
N GLN A 447 -4.36 25.57 -17.21
CA GLN A 447 -4.27 24.69 -18.36
C GLN A 447 -3.51 23.40 -17.99
N THR A 448 -4.13 22.24 -18.24
CA THR A 448 -3.46 20.94 -18.09
C THR A 448 -2.34 20.81 -19.12
N LEU A 449 -1.19 20.30 -18.68
CA LEU A 449 0.02 20.21 -19.49
C LEU A 449 0.40 18.76 -19.71
N SER A 450 1.11 18.50 -20.81
CA SER A 450 1.77 17.21 -21.06
C SER A 450 3.28 17.42 -21.08
N MET A 451 4.01 16.68 -20.25
CA MET A 451 5.47 16.73 -20.21
C MET A 451 6.03 15.42 -20.77
N VAL A 452 6.74 15.54 -21.88
CA VAL A 452 7.33 14.41 -22.61
C VAL A 452 8.73 14.11 -22.16
N PHE A 453 9.18 12.87 -22.38
CA PHE A 453 10.53 12.46 -22.04
C PHE A 453 11.58 13.24 -22.82
N TYR A 454 12.62 13.64 -22.12
CA TYR A 454 13.81 14.19 -22.74
C TYR A 454 14.68 13.05 -23.26
N THR A 455 15.08 13.15 -24.51
CA THR A 455 16.18 12.34 -25.06
C THR A 455 17.43 13.23 -25.18
N PRO A 456 18.62 12.66 -25.38
CA PRO A 456 19.83 13.45 -25.61
C PRO A 456 19.68 14.46 -26.77
N SER A 457 18.88 14.13 -27.78
CA SER A 457 18.67 14.93 -28.99
C SER A 457 17.34 15.71 -29.01
N TRP A 458 16.41 15.47 -28.09
CA TRP A 458 15.07 16.09 -28.11
C TRP A 458 14.62 16.46 -26.69
N ARG A 459 14.53 17.77 -26.45
CA ARG A 459 14.14 18.38 -25.16
C ARG A 459 13.12 19.49 -25.39
N PRO A 460 11.87 19.16 -25.71
CA PRO A 460 10.85 20.15 -26.00
C PRO A 460 10.49 20.93 -24.73
N THR A 461 10.35 22.25 -24.87
CA THR A 461 10.06 23.18 -23.77
C THR A 461 8.66 23.81 -23.89
N SER A 462 7.82 23.32 -24.80
CA SER A 462 6.51 23.89 -25.12
C SER A 462 5.54 23.94 -23.94
N PHE A 463 5.68 23.03 -22.97
CA PHE A 463 4.89 23.03 -21.74
C PHE A 463 5.30 24.15 -20.77
N TYR A 464 6.56 24.61 -20.83
CA TYR A 464 7.13 25.55 -19.86
C TYR A 464 6.45 26.93 -19.87
N PRO A 465 6.19 27.59 -21.03
CA PRO A 465 5.45 28.85 -21.05
C PRO A 465 4.07 28.76 -20.38
N ARG A 466 3.37 27.64 -20.54
CA ARG A 466 2.04 27.41 -19.96
C ARG A 466 2.11 27.15 -18.46
N LEU A 467 3.14 26.44 -18.02
CA LEU A 467 3.42 26.27 -16.59
C LEU A 467 3.68 27.63 -15.92
N VAL A 468 4.50 28.47 -16.55
CA VAL A 468 4.78 29.84 -16.08
C VAL A 468 3.51 30.68 -16.06
N GLU A 469 2.65 30.56 -17.07
CA GLU A 469 1.36 31.24 -17.13
C GLU A 469 0.46 30.84 -15.96
N ASN A 470 0.20 29.54 -15.77
CA ASN A 470 -0.60 29.02 -14.66
C ASN A 470 -0.04 29.49 -13.30
N ALA A 471 1.28 29.38 -13.11
CA ALA A 471 1.95 29.82 -11.89
C ALA A 471 1.81 31.33 -11.65
N ARG A 472 1.91 32.14 -12.71
CA ARG A 472 1.76 33.61 -12.64
C ARG A 472 0.37 34.04 -12.18
N ILE A 473 -0.68 33.36 -12.65
CA ILE A 473 -2.07 33.62 -12.22
C ILE A 473 -2.47 32.85 -10.96
N GLY A 474 -1.53 32.08 -10.38
CA GLY A 474 -1.69 31.39 -9.12
C GLY A 474 -2.54 30.11 -9.18
N LEU A 475 -2.77 29.53 -10.36
CA LEU A 475 -3.55 28.31 -10.50
C LEU A 475 -2.69 27.05 -10.28
N HIS A 476 -3.31 25.98 -9.77
CA HIS A 476 -2.72 24.65 -9.75
C HIS A 476 -2.53 24.16 -11.18
N THR A 477 -1.54 23.30 -11.40
CA THR A 477 -1.27 22.73 -12.72
C THR A 477 -1.24 21.22 -12.61
N LEU A 478 -2.15 20.56 -13.34
CA LEU A 478 -2.04 19.14 -13.61
C LEU A 478 -1.07 18.95 -14.79
N VAL A 479 -0.01 18.18 -14.55
CA VAL A 479 0.99 17.79 -15.55
C VAL A 479 0.86 16.30 -15.79
N LEU A 480 0.38 15.92 -16.97
CA LEU A 480 0.35 14.55 -17.46
C LEU A 480 1.76 14.17 -17.92
N LEU A 481 2.31 13.11 -17.35
CA LEU A 481 3.63 12.62 -17.69
C LEU A 481 3.48 11.63 -18.84
N ASP A 482 4.33 11.78 -19.85
CA ASP A 482 4.33 10.89 -21.01
C ASP A 482 4.61 9.43 -20.60
N ILE A 483 3.97 8.49 -21.30
CA ILE A 483 4.09 7.05 -21.06
C ILE A 483 4.51 6.39 -22.37
N LYS A 484 5.70 5.77 -22.41
CA LYS A 484 6.13 5.02 -23.59
C LYS A 484 5.57 3.59 -23.53
N VAL A 485 4.43 3.35 -24.17
CA VAL A 485 3.76 2.04 -24.14
C VAL A 485 4.37 1.02 -25.13
N LYS A 486 4.90 1.45 -26.29
CA LYS A 486 5.54 0.54 -27.27
C LYS A 486 7.01 0.19 -26.94
N GLU A 487 7.69 1.03 -26.16
CA GLU A 487 9.05 0.80 -25.66
C GLU A 487 9.11 1.29 -24.21
N PRO A 488 8.49 0.56 -23.26
CA PRO A 488 8.66 0.87 -21.85
C PRO A 488 10.13 0.72 -21.51
N ASP A 489 10.81 1.85 -21.36
CA ASP A 489 12.06 1.87 -20.61
C ASP A 489 11.67 1.64 -19.16
N TYR A 490 11.57 0.35 -18.82
CA TYR A 490 11.17 -0.09 -17.50
C TYR A 490 12.03 0.57 -16.44
N GLU A 491 13.33 0.82 -16.69
CA GLU A 491 14.26 1.51 -15.78
C GLU A 491 13.87 2.98 -15.50
N VAL A 492 13.21 3.64 -16.46
CA VAL A 492 12.74 5.03 -16.34
C VAL A 492 11.31 5.12 -15.80
N LEU A 493 10.44 4.19 -16.17
CA LEU A 493 9.10 4.05 -15.56
C LEU A 493 9.22 3.69 -14.06
N THR A 494 10.19 2.86 -13.70
CA THR A 494 10.53 2.51 -12.32
C THR A 494 11.06 3.70 -11.53
N ARG A 495 11.86 4.60 -12.12
CA ARG A 495 12.48 5.73 -11.38
C ARG A 495 11.49 6.77 -10.83
N THR A 496 10.31 6.91 -11.43
CA THR A 496 9.32 7.87 -10.94
C THR A 496 8.04 7.24 -10.43
N GLY A 497 7.62 6.08 -10.94
CA GLY A 497 6.37 5.40 -10.57
C GLY A 497 5.12 6.28 -10.68
N ARG A 498 5.21 7.45 -11.33
CA ARG A 498 4.22 8.52 -11.33
C ARG A 498 3.76 8.76 -12.76
N VAL A 499 2.46 8.64 -12.98
CA VAL A 499 1.81 8.88 -14.27
C VAL A 499 1.35 10.34 -14.42
N SER A 500 1.27 11.08 -13.31
CA SER A 500 0.90 12.49 -13.28
C SER A 500 1.56 13.23 -12.12
N LEU A 501 1.71 14.54 -12.27
CA LEU A 501 2.23 15.46 -11.26
C LEU A 501 1.26 16.64 -11.08
N VAL A 502 0.95 17.01 -9.83
CA VAL A 502 0.20 18.23 -9.53
C VAL A 502 1.14 19.27 -8.92
N ILE A 503 1.18 20.45 -9.54
CA ILE A 503 1.91 21.61 -9.03
C ILE A 503 0.90 22.55 -8.38
N ILE A 504 1.07 22.82 -7.09
CA ILE A 504 0.15 23.65 -6.33
C ILE A 504 0.41 25.12 -6.66
N GLY A 505 -0.59 25.84 -7.17
CA GLY A 505 -0.56 27.29 -7.38
C GLY A 505 -0.89 28.08 -6.13
N ARG A 506 -0.85 29.41 -6.20
CA ARG A 506 -1.03 30.37 -5.07
C ARG A 506 -2.47 30.69 -4.66
N ARG A 507 -3.48 30.28 -5.43
CA ARG A 507 -4.91 30.56 -5.16
C ARG A 507 -5.57 29.53 -4.24
N GLY A 508 -4.77 28.82 -3.45
CA GLY A 508 -5.28 27.74 -2.61
C GLY A 508 -6.22 28.27 -1.52
N HIS A 509 -7.36 27.63 -1.34
CA HIS A 509 -8.33 27.99 -0.29
C HIS A 509 -7.87 27.46 1.09
N ASP A 510 -8.26 28.09 2.20
CA ASP A 510 -7.89 27.63 3.55
C ASP A 510 -8.28 26.16 3.81
N LEU A 511 -9.44 25.75 3.29
CA LEU A 511 -9.88 24.34 3.36
C LEU A 511 -8.99 23.40 2.54
N GLU A 512 -8.44 23.85 1.42
CA GLU A 512 -7.47 23.05 0.65
C GLU A 512 -6.17 22.93 1.42
N ARG A 513 -5.71 24.01 2.07
CA ARG A 513 -4.55 23.95 2.97
C ARG A 513 -4.77 22.92 4.07
N ASP A 514 -5.91 23.00 4.76
CA ASP A 514 -6.20 22.13 5.90
C ASP A 514 -6.30 20.66 5.46
N PHE A 515 -6.94 20.41 4.32
CA PHE A 515 -6.98 19.07 3.73
C PHE A 515 -5.58 18.57 3.36
N LEU A 516 -4.81 19.33 2.59
CA LEU A 516 -3.47 18.94 2.16
C LEU A 516 -2.53 18.74 3.34
N GLN A 517 -2.62 19.58 4.37
CA GLN A 517 -1.83 19.45 5.58
C GLN A 517 -2.14 18.14 6.30
N GLU A 518 -3.40 17.69 6.28
CA GLU A 518 -3.78 16.45 6.95
C GLU A 518 -3.18 15.21 6.27
N PHE A 519 -3.07 15.23 4.94
CA PHE A 519 -2.54 14.12 4.14
C PHE A 519 -1.09 14.34 3.67
N ALA A 520 -0.42 15.41 4.11
CA ALA A 520 0.96 15.69 3.76
C ALA A 520 1.90 14.64 4.39
N VAL A 521 2.75 14.05 3.55
CA VAL A 521 3.80 13.10 3.99
C VAL A 521 4.69 13.71 5.09
N ASP A 522 4.97 15.01 4.99
CA ASP A 522 5.65 15.79 6.03
C ASP A 522 4.84 17.06 6.33
N LYS A 523 4.02 16.99 7.38
CA LYS A 523 3.16 18.10 7.81
C LYS A 523 3.97 19.33 8.21
N ALA A 524 5.15 19.15 8.82
CA ALA A 524 5.97 20.25 9.30
C ALA A 524 6.60 21.01 8.13
N ARG A 525 7.19 20.28 7.18
CA ARG A 525 7.72 20.85 5.94
C ARG A 525 6.63 21.46 5.08
N PHE A 526 5.44 20.85 5.03
CA PHE A 526 4.28 21.44 4.36
C PHE A 526 3.93 22.80 4.97
N VAL A 527 3.80 22.89 6.30
CA VAL A 527 3.50 24.15 7.00
C VAL A 527 4.62 25.18 6.80
N GLU A 528 5.89 24.77 6.83
CA GLU A 528 7.02 25.66 6.54
C GLU A 528 6.94 26.25 5.12
N ILE A 529 6.76 25.39 4.10
CA ILE A 529 6.63 25.79 2.70
C ILE A 529 5.40 26.68 2.51
N TRP A 530 4.27 26.29 3.11
CA TRP A 530 3.04 27.06 3.03
C TRP A 530 3.22 28.44 3.67
N ASN A 531 3.77 28.53 4.87
CA ASN A 531 4.00 29.83 5.51
C ASN A 531 5.00 30.69 4.73
N ARG A 532 6.05 30.09 4.15
CA ARG A 532 7.05 30.78 3.33
C ARG A 532 6.44 31.34 2.04
N ASP A 533 5.69 30.52 1.31
CA ASP A 533 5.27 30.81 -0.06
C ASP A 533 3.83 31.35 -0.16
N TYR A 534 3.00 31.13 0.87
CA TYR A 534 1.57 31.42 0.92
C TYR A 534 1.12 32.19 2.16
N GLY A 535 1.88 32.15 3.27
CA GLY A 535 1.52 32.75 4.57
C GLY A 535 1.44 34.29 4.61
N LYS A 536 1.58 34.97 3.46
CA LYS A 536 1.43 36.42 3.32
C LYS A 536 0.11 36.86 2.65
N GLN A 537 -0.83 35.94 2.41
CA GLN A 537 -2.16 36.31 1.93
C GLN A 537 -3.07 36.64 3.11
N VAL A 538 -2.98 37.88 3.60
CA VAL A 538 -4.03 38.57 4.37
C VAL A 538 -4.50 39.75 3.56
#